data_AF-A0A929DI63-F1
#
_entry.id   AF-A0A929DI63-F1
#
_cell.length_a   1.000
_cell.length_b   1.000
_cell.length_c   1.000
_cell.angle_alpha   90.00
_cell.angle_beta   90.00
_cell.angle_gamma   90.00
#
_symmetry.space_group_name_H-M   'P 1'
#
loop_
_entity.id
_entity.type
_entity.pdbx_description
1 polymer ?
#
loop_
_entity_poly.entity_id
_entity_poly.type
_entity_poly.pdbx_seq_one_letter_code
_entity_poly.pdbx_strand_id
1 'polypeptide(L)'
;MSYQDLQNRGSFTSKFGVIAAAAGSAIGLGNIWRFPYVVGENGGGAFLVVYLLFVLGIGIPVMMSEFVIGRRSLRNPYGAFKKLAPGKPWFLVGLMGVGAAFMIL
;
A
#
# COMPACT_ATOMS: atom_id res chain seq x y z
N MET A 1 14.77 9.13 19.07
CA MET A 1 13.75 8.07 19.19
C MET A 1 14.13 7.33 20.45
N SER A 2 13.29 7.37 21.48
CA SER A 2 13.63 6.81 22.78
C SER A 2 13.60 5.29 22.69
N TYR A 3 14.49 4.57 23.38
CA TYR A 3 14.55 3.10 23.37
C TYR A 3 13.21 2.44 23.79
N GLN A 4 12.37 3.17 24.54
CA GLN A 4 11.05 2.70 24.94
C GLN A 4 10.03 2.63 23.78
N ASP A 5 10.16 3.44 22.73
CA ASP A 5 9.27 3.42 21.57
C ASP A 5 9.45 2.16 20.69
N LEU A 6 10.66 1.57 20.73
CA LEU A 6 11.01 0.37 19.97
C LEU A 6 10.49 -0.90 20.67
N GLN A 7 10.56 -0.95 22.02
CA GLN A 7 10.04 -2.07 22.80
C GLN A 7 8.51 -2.17 22.78
N ASN A 8 7.79 -1.04 22.60
CA ASN A 8 6.32 -1.01 22.57
C ASN A 8 5.72 -1.21 21.16
N ARG A 9 6.55 -1.45 20.13
CA ARG A 9 6.06 -1.73 18.78
C ARG A 9 5.85 -3.22 18.59
N GLY A 10 4.60 -3.61 18.34
CA GLY A 10 4.27 -4.98 17.95
C GLY A 10 5.07 -5.39 16.71
N SER A 11 5.84 -6.47 16.83
CA SER A 11 6.52 -7.11 15.71
C SER A 11 5.77 -8.38 15.29
N PHE A 12 5.69 -8.65 13.99
CA PHE A 12 5.15 -9.92 13.52
C PHE A 12 6.08 -11.08 13.90
N THR A 13 5.52 -12.13 14.50
CA THR A 13 6.24 -13.34 14.92
C THR A 13 6.83 -14.13 13.74
N SER A 14 6.21 -14.06 12.55
CA SER A 14 6.64 -14.82 11.37
C SER A 14 6.57 -14.02 10.08
N LYS A 15 7.53 -14.26 9.18
CA LYS A 15 7.53 -13.74 7.81
C LYS A 15 6.26 -14.13 7.06
N PHE A 16 5.77 -15.35 7.29
CA PHE A 16 4.51 -15.81 6.71
C PHE A 16 3.32 -14.97 7.20
N GLY A 17 3.31 -14.62 8.49
CA GLY A 17 2.28 -13.74 9.06
C GLY A 17 2.26 -12.35 8.41
N VAL A 18 3.43 -11.79 8.11
CA VAL A 18 3.54 -10.52 7.38
C VAL A 18 2.97 -10.64 5.96
N ILE A 19 3.35 -11.69 5.23
CA ILE A 19 2.91 -11.90 3.85
C ILE A 19 1.40 -12.15 3.81
N ALA A 20 0.88 -12.99 4.70
CA ALA A 20 -0.54 -13.31 4.78
C ALA A 20 -1.39 -12.08 5.14
N ALA A 21 -0.96 -11.27 6.12
CA ALA A 21 -1.64 -10.03 6.47
C ALA A 21 -1.64 -9.01 5.31
N ALA A 22 -0.52 -8.87 4.61
CA ALA A 22 -0.42 -7.99 3.45
C ALA A 22 -1.30 -8.47 2.27
N ALA A 23 -1.25 -9.77 1.97
CA ALA A 23 -2.07 -10.37 0.91
C ALA A 23 -3.57 -10.26 1.22
N GLY A 24 -3.97 -10.56 2.47
CA GLY A 24 -5.35 -10.42 2.92
C GLY A 24 -5.85 -8.97 2.87
N SER A 25 -4.99 -8.00 3.17
CA SER A 25 -5.32 -6.57 3.02
C SER A 25 -5.43 -6.12 1.56
N ALA A 26 -4.71 -6.76 0.64
CA ALA A 26 -4.68 -6.37 -0.77
C ALA A 26 -5.79 -7.02 -1.61
N ILE A 27 -6.25 -8.23 -1.22
CA ILE A 27 -7.28 -8.97 -1.94
C ILE A 27 -8.66 -8.61 -1.37
N GLY A 28 -9.40 -7.76 -2.09
CA GLY A 28 -10.75 -7.33 -1.70
C GLY A 28 -11.87 -7.91 -2.59
N LEU A 29 -13.11 -7.59 -2.23
CA LEU A 29 -14.32 -7.93 -3.00
C LEU A 29 -14.19 -7.56 -4.48
N GLY A 30 -13.60 -6.40 -4.80
CA GLY A 30 -13.41 -5.95 -6.18
C GLY A 30 -12.72 -6.97 -7.10
N ASN A 31 -11.78 -7.76 -6.58
CA ASN A 31 -11.10 -8.79 -7.37
C ASN A 31 -11.99 -10.00 -7.68
N ILE A 32 -13.05 -10.23 -6.89
CA ILE A 32 -13.91 -11.40 -7.02
C ILE A 32 -15.02 -11.19 -8.05
N TRP A 33 -15.60 -9.98 -8.14
CA TRP A 33 -16.75 -9.72 -9.02
C TRP A 33 -16.51 -8.62 -10.06
N ARG A 34 -15.94 -7.48 -9.66
CA ARG A 34 -15.69 -6.35 -10.58
C ARG A 34 -14.61 -6.70 -11.61
N PHE A 35 -13.53 -7.34 -11.18
CA PHE A 35 -12.44 -7.74 -12.06
C PHE A 35 -12.88 -8.70 -13.18
N PRO A 36 -13.52 -9.86 -12.91
CA PRO A 36 -13.94 -10.75 -13.99
C PRO A 36 -15.00 -10.11 -14.91
N TYR A 37 -15.88 -9.26 -14.37
CA TYR A 37 -16.84 -8.50 -15.17
C TYR A 37 -16.15 -7.56 -16.17
N VAL A 38 -15.22 -6.73 -15.69
CA VAL A 38 -14.48 -5.77 -16.53
C VAL A 38 -13.60 -6.50 -17.55
N VAL A 39 -12.94 -7.59 -17.15
CA VAL A 39 -12.17 -8.46 -18.06
C VAL A 39 -13.09 -8.99 -19.16
N GLY A 40 -14.27 -9.52 -18.80
CA GLY A 40 -15.25 -10.05 -19.75
C GLY A 40 -15.73 -9.02 -20.76
N GLU A 41 -16.06 -7.80 -20.32
CA GLU A 41 -16.53 -6.72 -21.21
C GLU A 41 -15.43 -6.13 -22.10
N ASN A 42 -14.18 -6.06 -21.62
CA ASN A 42 -13.10 -5.34 -22.30
C ASN A 42 -12.21 -6.23 -23.19
N GLY A 43 -12.77 -7.30 -23.75
CA GLY A 43 -12.04 -8.19 -24.66
C GLY A 43 -11.31 -9.35 -23.98
N GLY A 44 -11.72 -9.72 -22.75
CA GLY A 44 -11.33 -10.95 -22.08
C GLY A 44 -9.82 -11.09 -21.88
N GLY A 45 -9.23 -12.11 -22.50
CA GLY A 45 -7.81 -12.41 -22.39
C GLY A 45 -6.87 -11.30 -22.89
N ALA A 46 -7.28 -10.52 -23.88
CA ALA A 46 -6.45 -9.42 -24.40
C ALA A 46 -6.28 -8.30 -23.35
N PHE A 47 -7.35 -8.01 -22.59
CA PHE A 47 -7.30 -7.05 -21.48
C PHE A 47 -6.33 -7.49 -20.39
N LEU A 48 -6.23 -8.79 -20.10
CA LEU A 48 -5.31 -9.32 -19.08
C LEU A 48 -3.85 -9.01 -19.42
N VAL A 49 -3.46 -9.08 -20.70
CA VAL A 49 -2.08 -8.77 -21.11
C VAL A 49 -1.75 -7.30 -20.82
N VAL A 50 -2.65 -6.39 -21.19
CA VAL A 50 -2.49 -4.96 -20.93
C VAL A 50 -2.53 -4.67 -19.43
N TYR A 51 -3.43 -5.30 -18.69
CA TYR A 51 -3.52 -5.22 -17.24
C TYR A 51 -2.20 -5.63 -16.57
N LEU A 52 -1.61 -6.77 -16.97
CA LEU A 52 -0.33 -7.23 -16.44
C LEU A 52 0.81 -6.26 -16.78
N LEU A 53 0.84 -5.69 -17.98
CA LEU A 53 1.84 -4.67 -18.33
C LEU A 53 1.77 -3.46 -17.39
N PHE A 54 0.58 -2.96 -17.07
CA PHE A 54 0.43 -1.86 -16.12
C PHE A 54 0.73 -2.26 -14.68
N VAL A 55 0.39 -3.48 -14.26
CA VAL A 55 0.76 -3.99 -12.93
C VAL A 55 2.28 -4.05 -12.77
N LEU A 56 2.99 -4.57 -13.78
CA LEU A 56 4.45 -4.63 -13.76
C LEU A 56 5.10 -3.24 -13.89
N GLY A 57 4.56 -2.38 -14.75
CA GLY A 57 5.13 -1.06 -15.04
C GLY A 57 4.81 0.03 -14.00
N ILE A 58 3.70 -0.08 -13.28
CA ILE A 58 3.23 0.94 -12.32
C ILE A 58 2.98 0.32 -10.95
N GLY A 59 2.22 -0.77 -10.88
CA GLY A 59 1.83 -1.39 -9.61
C GLY A 59 3.03 -1.80 -8.75
N ILE A 60 3.97 -2.57 -9.32
CA ILE A 60 5.17 -3.01 -8.60
C ILE A 60 6.06 -1.82 -8.18
N PRO A 61 6.43 -0.88 -9.07
CA PRO A 61 7.24 0.28 -8.67
C PRO A 61 6.61 1.14 -7.57
N VAL A 62 5.29 1.35 -7.61
CA VAL A 62 4.57 2.12 -6.59
C VAL A 62 4.62 1.38 -5.24
N MET A 63 4.28 0.09 -5.23
CA MET A 63 4.32 -0.73 -4.01
C MET A 63 5.73 -0.77 -3.41
N MET A 64 6.76 -0.94 -4.23
CA MET A 64 8.16 -0.89 -3.79
C MET A 64 8.52 0.46 -3.17
N SER A 65 8.05 1.57 -3.75
CA SER A 65 8.28 2.92 -3.23
C SER A 65 7.65 3.09 -1.84
N GLU A 66 6.41 2.62 -1.66
CA GLU A 66 5.73 2.65 -0.36
C GLU A 66 6.45 1.80 0.69
N PHE A 67 6.90 0.59 0.33
CA PHE A 67 7.70 -0.24 1.24
C PHE A 67 9.00 0.44 1.66
N VAL A 68 9.72 1.06 0.73
CA VAL A 68 10.98 1.78 1.04
C VAL A 68 10.70 2.95 1.99
N ILE A 69 9.65 3.74 1.73
CA ILE A 69 9.24 4.87 2.59
C ILE A 69 8.87 4.38 4.00
N GLY A 70 8.06 3.32 4.09
CA GLY A 70 7.64 2.73 5.37
C GLY A 70 8.83 2.20 6.18
N ARG A 71 9.77 1.51 5.53
CA ARG A 71 10.96 0.94 6.18
C ARG A 71 11.96 2.01 6.62
N ARG A 72 12.14 3.09 5.85
CA ARG A 72 13.05 4.20 6.20
C ARG A 72 12.48 5.13 7.26
N SER A 73 11.17 5.38 7.22
CA SER A 73 10.53 6.29 8.17
C SER A 73 10.24 5.61 9.50
N LEU A 74 9.84 4.32 9.48
CA LEU A 74 9.28 3.57 10.60
C LEU A 74 8.17 4.38 11.29
N ARG A 75 7.36 5.12 10.56
CA ARG A 75 6.32 6.01 11.09
C ARG A 75 5.05 5.92 10.25
N ASN A 76 3.94 6.37 10.83
CA ASN A 76 2.66 6.49 10.13
C ASN A 76 2.81 7.42 8.91
N PRO A 77 1.95 7.30 7.87
CA PRO A 77 2.09 8.04 6.62
C PRO A 77 2.33 9.56 6.81
N TYR A 78 1.53 10.23 7.64
CA TYR A 78 1.74 11.64 8.00
C TYR A 78 3.13 11.92 8.61
N GLY A 79 3.54 11.10 9.58
CA GLY A 79 4.85 11.23 10.24
C GLY A 79 6.03 10.80 9.37
N ALA A 80 5.80 9.95 8.38
CA ALA A 80 6.79 9.50 7.40
C ALA A 80 7.16 10.65 6.46
N PHE A 81 6.16 11.29 5.85
CA PHE A 81 6.40 12.44 4.97
C PHE A 81 6.99 13.64 5.72
N LYS A 82 6.54 13.91 6.96
CA LYS A 82 7.13 14.96 7.81
C LYS A 82 8.61 14.71 8.15
N LYS A 83 9.03 13.45 8.25
CA LYS A 83 10.43 13.06 8.54
C LYS A 83 11.30 13.03 7.28
N LEU A 84 10.77 12.49 6.18
CA LEU A 84 11.53 12.27 4.94
C LEU A 84 11.62 13.52 4.06
N ALA A 85 10.65 14.44 4.16
CA ALA A 85 10.64 15.70 3.43
C ALA A 85 10.29 16.88 4.38
N PRO A 86 11.19 17.21 5.35
CA PRO A 86 10.94 18.29 6.29
C PRO A 86 10.80 19.64 5.55
N GLY A 87 9.82 20.46 5.96
CA GLY A 87 9.59 21.80 5.39
C GLY A 87 8.84 21.85 4.05
N LYS A 88 8.53 20.71 3.44
CA LYS A 88 7.71 20.64 2.22
C LYS A 88 6.28 20.14 2.54
N PRO A 89 5.25 20.56 1.78
CA PRO A 89 3.85 20.21 2.05
C PRO A 89 3.49 18.73 1.78
N TRP A 90 4.47 17.83 1.60
CA TRP A 90 4.25 16.40 1.38
C TRP A 90 3.51 15.69 2.53
N PHE A 91 3.48 16.28 3.73
CA PHE A 91 2.66 15.78 4.83
C PHE A 91 1.15 15.78 4.50
N LEU A 92 0.70 16.65 3.59
CA LEU A 92 -0.69 16.71 3.13
C LEU A 92 -1.08 15.43 2.39
N VAL A 93 -0.18 14.86 1.58
CA VAL A 93 -0.42 13.59 0.88
C VAL A 93 -0.61 12.45 1.89
N GLY A 94 0.21 12.43 2.94
CA GLY A 94 0.06 11.49 4.05
C GLY A 94 -1.27 11.66 4.81
N LEU A 95 -1.72 12.90 5.00
CA LEU A 95 -3.00 13.21 5.64
C LEU A 95 -4.19 12.80 4.75
N MET A 96 -4.11 13.05 3.44
CA MET A 96 -5.11 12.62 2.47
C MET A 96 -5.26 11.10 2.44
N GLY A 97 -4.15 10.35 2.51
CA GLY A 97 -4.20 8.88 2.59
C GLY A 97 -4.92 8.38 3.84
N VAL A 98 -4.69 9.01 4.99
CA VAL A 98 -5.42 8.69 6.23
C VAL A 98 -6.90 9.05 6.09
N GLY A 99 -7.23 10.21 5.52
CA GLY A 99 -8.61 10.62 5.27
C GLY A 99 -9.36 9.67 4.33
N ALA A 100 -8.72 9.23 3.25
CA ALA A 100 -9.28 8.26 2.31
C ALA A 100 -9.57 6.92 3.00
N ALA A 101 -8.65 6.42 3.83
CA ALA A 101 -8.85 5.18 4.58
C ALA A 101 -10.06 5.27 5.53
N PHE A 102 -10.26 6.41 6.19
CA PHE A 102 -11.44 6.64 7.03
C PHE A 102 -12.74 6.74 6.24
N MET A 103 -12.71 7.23 5.00
CA MET A 103 -13.90 7.38 4.17
C MET A 103 -14.33 6.06 3.51
N ILE A 104 -13.39 5.14 3.30
CA ILE A 104 -13.64 3.81 2.73
C ILE A 104 -14.15 2.83 3.80
N LEU A 105 -13.73 3.00 5.06
CA LEU A 105 -14.18 2.22 6.21
C LEU A 105 -15.68 2.42 6.49
#